data_AF-A0A1W7R595-F1
#
_entry.id   AF-A0A1W7R595-F1
#
_cell.length_a   1.000
_cell.length_b   1.000
_cell.length_c   1.000
_cell.angle_alpha   90.00
_cell.angle_beta   90.00
_cell.angle_gamma   90.00
#
_symmetry.space_group_name_H-M   'P 1'
#
loop_
_entity.id
_entity.type
_entity.pdbx_description
1 polymer ?
#
loop_
_entity_poly.entity_id
_entity_poly.type
_entity_poly.pdbx_seq_one_letter_code
_entity_poly.pdbx_strand_id
1 'polypeptide(L)'
;MNNGVNSDDEVVLEQSFVRNTQPVVQNGYADGLADGRETIYQKDFDRGYRSGFAMAFKLAQHQGYAAGLQKQLDREDLARNITQDLILRQESARAHCLLCRDKTMEQKCLDDIVSAQNSHNDSVLGVLRERYRIS
;
A
#
# COMPACT_ATOMS: atom_id res chain seq x y z
N MET A 1 -18.51 4.55 -72.86
CA MET A 1 -19.38 4.30 -71.69
C MET A 1 -18.51 4.51 -70.46
N ASN A 2 -18.95 5.42 -69.58
CA ASN A 2 -18.16 6.09 -68.55
C ASN A 2 -17.61 5.15 -67.46
N ASN A 3 -16.29 5.16 -67.26
CA ASN A 3 -15.60 4.66 -66.06
C ASN A 3 -15.35 5.84 -65.10
N GLY A 4 -16.39 6.33 -64.42
CA GLY A 4 -16.30 7.56 -63.61
C GLY A 4 -16.90 7.48 -62.21
N VAL A 5 -17.23 6.29 -61.69
CA VAL A 5 -17.99 6.14 -60.43
C VAL A 5 -17.16 5.55 -59.28
N ASN A 6 -15.89 5.15 -59.48
CA ASN A 6 -15.12 4.48 -58.41
C ASN A 6 -14.20 5.39 -57.57
N SER A 7 -13.78 6.57 -58.06
CA SER A 7 -12.71 7.33 -57.39
C SER A 7 -13.19 8.11 -56.16
N ASP A 8 -14.33 8.80 -56.26
CA ASP A 8 -14.77 9.71 -55.20
C ASP A 8 -15.40 8.95 -54.02
N ASP A 9 -16.15 7.88 -54.31
CA ASP A 9 -16.75 7.01 -53.28
C ASP A 9 -15.67 6.28 -52.47
N GLU A 10 -14.60 5.82 -53.13
CA GLU A 10 -13.46 5.17 -52.47
C GLU A 10 -12.72 6.13 -51.54
N VAL A 11 -12.52 7.39 -51.96
CA VAL A 11 -11.91 8.45 -51.13
C VAL A 11 -12.79 8.79 -49.92
N VAL A 12 -14.12 8.90 -50.09
CA VAL A 12 -15.04 9.16 -48.98
C VAL A 12 -15.06 8.01 -47.98
N LEU A 13 -15.00 6.76 -48.46
CA LEU A 13 -14.90 5.57 -47.63
C LEU A 13 -13.60 5.55 -46.83
N GLU A 14 -12.46 5.81 -47.47
CA GLU A 14 -11.15 5.84 -46.81
C GLU A 14 -11.08 6.95 -45.75
N GLN A 15 -11.53 8.16 -46.07
CA GLN A 15 -11.59 9.26 -45.11
C GLN A 15 -12.53 8.97 -43.93
N SER A 16 -13.68 8.34 -44.20
CA SER A 16 -14.62 7.95 -43.15
C SER A 16 -14.04 6.84 -42.26
N PHE A 17 -13.33 5.88 -42.85
CA PHE A 17 -12.64 4.83 -42.11
C PHE A 17 -11.54 5.41 -41.22
N VAL A 18 -10.68 6.28 -41.75
CA VAL A 18 -9.64 6.97 -40.96
C VAL A 18 -10.26 7.80 -39.84
N ARG A 19 -11.29 8.60 -40.16
CA ARG A 19 -11.98 9.43 -39.16
C ARG A 19 -12.60 8.61 -38.03
N ASN A 20 -13.09 7.41 -38.33
CA ASN A 20 -13.70 6.54 -37.32
C ASN A 20 -12.66 5.71 -36.56
N THR A 21 -11.57 5.28 -37.21
CA THR A 21 -10.55 4.41 -36.59
C THR A 21 -9.50 5.17 -35.80
N GLN A 22 -9.10 6.36 -36.24
CA GLN A 22 -8.07 7.13 -35.56
C GLN A 22 -8.42 7.50 -34.11
N PRO A 23 -9.65 7.95 -33.79
CA PRO A 23 -10.05 8.18 -32.39
C PRO A 23 -10.08 6.89 -31.58
N VAL A 24 -10.51 5.77 -32.17
CA VAL A 24 -10.55 4.47 -31.49
C VAL A 24 -9.15 4.01 -31.12
N VAL A 25 -8.18 4.15 -32.01
CA VAL A 25 -6.77 3.81 -31.75
C VAL A 25 -6.19 4.72 -30.65
N GLN A 26 -6.45 6.03 -30.72
CA GLN A 26 -5.96 6.98 -29.71
C GLN A 26 -6.56 6.71 -28.33
N ASN A 27 -7.87 6.48 -28.27
CA ASN A 27 -8.56 6.15 -27.02
C ASN A 27 -8.06 4.82 -26.46
N GLY A 28 -7.97 3.77 -27.28
CA GLY A 28 -7.46 2.47 -26.84
C GLY A 28 -6.03 2.54 -26.30
N TYR A 29 -5.17 3.37 -26.89
CA TYR A 29 -3.83 3.62 -26.35
C TYR A 29 -3.86 4.38 -25.01
N ALA A 30 -4.68 5.43 -24.92
CA ALA A 30 -4.82 6.20 -23.69
C ALA A 30 -5.38 5.35 -22.52
N ASP A 31 -6.39 4.53 -22.82
CA ASP A 31 -7.00 3.59 -21.88
C ASP A 31 -5.98 2.54 -21.43
N GLY A 32 -5.24 1.93 -22.37
CA GLY A 32 -4.18 0.97 -22.03
C GLY A 32 -3.07 1.57 -21.16
N LEU A 33 -2.69 2.82 -21.38
CA LEU A 33 -1.76 3.55 -20.50
C LEU A 33 -2.37 3.81 -19.11
N ALA A 34 -3.65 4.13 -19.02
CA ALA A 34 -4.34 4.34 -17.76
C ALA A 34 -4.44 3.04 -16.95
N ASP A 35 -4.88 1.96 -17.57
CA ASP A 35 -4.97 0.61 -16.97
C ASP A 35 -3.61 0.11 -16.48
N GLY A 36 -2.55 0.37 -17.26
CA GLY A 36 -1.18 0.03 -16.86
C GLY A 36 -0.74 0.75 -15.58
N ARG A 37 -1.04 2.06 -15.46
CA ARG A 37 -0.73 2.83 -14.25
C ARG A 37 -1.54 2.33 -13.06
N GLU A 38 -2.85 2.11 -13.24
CA GLU A 38 -3.74 1.63 -12.18
C GLU A 38 -3.30 0.25 -11.67
N THR A 39 -2.91 -0.65 -12.58
CA THR A 39 -2.42 -1.98 -12.22
C THR A 39 -1.15 -1.92 -11.35
N ILE A 40 -0.22 -1.02 -11.66
CA ILE A 40 1.00 -0.84 -10.86
C ILE A 40 0.64 -0.26 -9.50
N TYR A 41 -0.20 0.78 -9.47
CA TYR A 41 -0.67 1.39 -8.23
C TYR A 41 -1.34 0.38 -7.29
N GLN A 42 -2.28 -0.42 -7.81
CA GLN A 42 -2.99 -1.41 -7.02
C GLN A 42 -2.04 -2.46 -6.44
N LYS A 43 -1.06 -2.94 -7.22
CA LYS A 43 -0.07 -3.91 -6.74
C LYS A 43 0.75 -3.38 -5.57
N ASP A 44 1.22 -2.14 -5.67
CA ASP A 44 2.02 -1.52 -4.61
C ASP A 44 1.16 -1.15 -3.39
N PHE A 45 -0.08 -0.73 -3.61
CA PHE A 45 -1.06 -0.55 -2.54
C PHE A 45 -1.31 -1.85 -1.79
N ASP A 46 -1.61 -2.95 -2.49
CA ASP A 46 -1.87 -4.26 -1.89
C ASP A 46 -0.66 -4.77 -1.11
N ARG A 47 0.55 -4.57 -1.65
CA ARG A 47 1.82 -4.89 -0.97
C ARG A 47 1.94 -4.11 0.33
N GLY A 48 1.71 -2.80 0.31
CA GLY A 48 1.75 -1.94 1.49
C GLY A 48 0.69 -2.30 2.51
N TYR A 49 -0.55 -2.51 2.06
CA TYR A 49 -1.69 -2.89 2.90
C TYR A 49 -1.44 -4.21 3.62
N ARG A 50 -0.96 -5.24 2.91
CA ARG A 50 -0.64 -6.54 3.52
C ARG A 50 0.39 -6.43 4.63
N SER A 51 1.48 -5.69 4.40
CA SER A 51 2.53 -5.50 5.41
C SER A 51 2.04 -4.68 6.61
N GLY A 52 1.38 -3.54 6.34
CA GLY A 52 0.82 -2.67 7.37
C GLY A 52 -0.22 -3.36 8.24
N PHE A 53 -1.16 -4.09 7.61
CA PHE A 53 -2.18 -4.86 8.33
C PHE A 53 -1.55 -5.94 9.21
N ALA A 54 -0.57 -6.69 8.70
CA ALA A 54 0.10 -7.72 9.48
C ALA A 54 0.79 -7.16 10.74
N MET A 55 1.41 -5.99 10.63
CA MET A 55 2.03 -5.32 11.78
C MET A 55 0.98 -4.77 12.75
N ALA A 56 -0.05 -4.10 12.24
CA ALA A 56 -1.15 -3.56 13.05
C ALA A 56 -1.85 -4.66 13.86
N PHE A 57 -2.10 -5.82 13.24
CA PHE A 57 -2.73 -6.96 13.88
C PHE A 57 -1.85 -7.53 15.02
N LYS A 58 -0.55 -7.70 14.78
CA LYS A 58 0.39 -8.17 15.82
C LYS A 58 0.49 -7.16 16.97
N LEU A 59 0.55 -5.87 16.67
CA LEU A 59 0.58 -4.83 17.71
C LEU A 59 -0.70 -4.87 18.57
N ALA A 60 -1.87 -5.02 17.94
CA ALA A 60 -3.14 -5.18 18.64
C ALA A 60 -3.18 -6.43 19.53
N GLN A 61 -2.60 -7.55 19.06
CA GLN A 61 -2.46 -8.76 19.87
C GLN A 61 -1.60 -8.50 21.13
N HIS A 62 -0.46 -7.83 20.99
CA HIS A 62 0.39 -7.45 22.11
C HIS A 62 -0.31 -6.48 23.07
N GLN A 63 -1.06 -5.50 22.57
CA GLN A 63 -1.88 -4.58 23.37
C GLN A 63 -2.93 -5.34 24.18
N GLY A 64 -3.66 -6.27 23.54
CA GLY A 64 -4.68 -7.09 24.19
C GLY A 64 -4.09 -7.99 25.28
N TYR A 65 -2.95 -8.63 25.00
CA TYR A 65 -2.24 -9.43 26.00
C TYR A 65 -1.77 -8.59 27.19
N ALA A 66 -1.15 -7.44 26.94
CA ALA A 66 -0.68 -6.55 27.98
C ALA A 66 -1.84 -6.03 28.85
N ALA A 67 -2.98 -5.70 28.25
CA ALA A 67 -4.19 -5.32 28.97
C ALA A 67 -4.74 -6.47 29.84
N GLY A 68 -4.65 -7.71 29.36
CA GLY A 68 -4.98 -8.91 30.13
C GLY A 68 -4.08 -9.09 31.35
N LEU A 69 -2.75 -8.98 31.16
CA LEU A 69 -1.78 -9.04 32.26
C LEU A 69 -2.04 -7.97 33.30
N GLN A 70 -2.29 -6.74 32.88
CA GLN A 70 -2.57 -5.62 33.79
C GLN A 70 -3.73 -5.91 34.75
N LYS A 71 -4.75 -6.65 34.31
CA LYS A 71 -5.90 -7.02 35.15
C LYS A 71 -5.63 -8.16 36.13
N GLN A 72 -4.61 -8.98 35.86
CA GLN A 72 -4.30 -10.18 36.65
C GLN A 72 -3.19 -9.95 37.69
N LEU A 73 -2.48 -8.83 37.63
CA LEU A 73 -1.26 -8.61 38.40
C LEU A 73 -1.49 -7.68 39.60
N ASP A 74 -1.14 -8.16 40.80
CA ASP A 74 -0.86 -7.34 42.00
C ASP A 74 0.48 -6.56 41.89
N ARG A 75 1.09 -6.55 40.70
CA ARG A 75 2.39 -5.91 40.44
C ARG A 75 2.20 -4.56 39.77
N GLU A 76 2.09 -3.53 40.61
CA GLU A 76 1.99 -2.13 40.18
C GLU A 76 3.10 -1.72 39.20
N ASP A 77 4.31 -2.25 39.36
CA ASP A 77 5.44 -1.95 38.47
C ASP A 77 5.22 -2.42 37.03
N LEU A 78 4.68 -3.63 36.85
CA LEU A 78 4.43 -4.17 35.51
C LEU A 78 3.22 -3.47 34.86
N ALA A 79 2.19 -3.17 35.65
CA ALA A 79 1.05 -2.36 35.20
C ALA A 79 1.49 -0.93 34.78
N ARG A 80 2.39 -0.30 35.55
CA ARG A 80 2.99 1.00 35.19
C ARG A 80 3.80 0.91 33.89
N ASN A 81 4.64 -0.11 33.75
CA ASN A 81 5.43 -0.33 32.53
C ASN A 81 4.57 -0.52 31.28
N ILE A 82 3.47 -1.29 31.38
CA ILE A 82 2.50 -1.45 30.28
C ILE A 82 1.84 -0.12 29.93
N THR A 83 1.40 0.63 30.95
CA THR A 83 0.70 1.91 30.77
C THR A 83 1.59 3.00 30.17
N GLN A 84 2.90 2.91 30.39
CA GLN A 84 3.89 3.88 29.88
C GLN A 84 4.59 3.41 28.60
N ASP A 85 4.32 2.20 28.11
CA ASP A 85 4.98 1.68 26.91
C ASP A 85 4.53 2.43 25.65
N LEU A 86 5.41 3.28 25.14
CA LEU A 86 5.18 4.07 23.92
C LEU A 86 4.96 3.19 22.68
N ILE A 87 5.49 1.97 22.65
CA ILE A 87 5.27 1.04 21.54
C ILE A 87 3.82 0.58 21.54
N LEU A 88 3.31 0.14 22.69
CA LEU A 88 1.93 -0.32 22.84
C LEU A 88 0.91 0.82 22.77
N ARG A 89 1.28 2.04 23.14
CA ARG A 89 0.37 3.20 23.09
C ARG A 89 0.19 3.80 21.69
N GLN A 90 1.00 3.39 20.73
CA GLN A 90 0.84 3.90 19.39
C GLN A 90 -0.49 3.43 18.79
N GLU A 91 -1.17 4.33 18.07
CA GLU A 91 -2.35 3.98 17.28
C GLU A 91 -2.02 2.86 16.30
N SER A 92 -2.76 1.75 16.40
CA SER A 92 -2.59 0.58 15.53
C SER A 92 -2.76 0.92 14.05
N ALA A 93 -3.57 1.94 13.72
CA ALA A 93 -3.74 2.47 12.37
C ALA A 93 -2.42 2.98 11.75
N ARG A 94 -1.44 3.38 12.56
CA ARG A 94 -0.13 3.85 12.09
C ARG A 94 0.95 2.77 12.17
N ALA A 95 0.73 1.68 12.90
CA ALA A 95 1.55 0.46 12.92
C ALA A 95 3.08 0.68 12.87
N HIS A 96 3.63 1.62 13.66
CA HIS A 96 5.05 1.99 13.65
C HIS A 96 5.60 2.38 12.25
N CYS A 97 4.78 3.05 11.43
CA CYS A 97 5.15 3.47 10.09
C CYS A 97 6.28 4.50 10.10
N LEU A 98 7.40 4.15 9.45
CA LEU A 98 8.58 5.00 9.29
C LEU A 98 8.28 6.22 8.43
N LEU A 99 7.48 6.10 7.37
CA LEU A 99 7.08 7.24 6.54
C LEU A 99 6.24 8.28 7.32
N CYS A 100 5.45 7.84 8.30
CA CYS A 100 4.71 8.75 9.17
C CYS A 100 5.63 9.49 10.16
N ARG A 101 6.79 8.90 10.49
CA ARG A 101 7.76 9.45 11.44
C ARG A 101 8.82 10.31 10.77
N ASP A 102 9.30 9.87 9.62
CA ASP A 102 10.43 10.45 8.88
C ASP A 102 10.06 10.61 7.41
N LYS A 103 9.78 11.85 7.03
CA LYS A 103 9.43 12.23 5.66
C LYS A 103 10.60 12.13 4.68
N THR A 104 11.84 12.07 5.15
CA THR A 104 13.00 11.89 4.26
C THR A 104 13.00 10.53 3.59
N MET A 105 12.28 9.55 4.15
CA MET A 105 12.07 8.24 3.55
C MET A 105 11.35 8.31 2.19
N GLU A 106 10.59 9.37 1.90
CA GLU A 106 9.94 9.59 0.59
C GLU A 106 10.95 9.77 -0.56
N GLN A 107 12.22 10.06 -0.25
CA GLN A 107 13.29 10.22 -1.25
C GLN A 107 13.92 8.88 -1.67
N LYS A 108 13.60 7.79 -0.97
CA LYS A 108 14.14 6.45 -1.24
C LYS A 108 13.27 5.70 -2.24
N CYS A 109 13.83 4.67 -2.88
CA CYS A 109 13.02 3.80 -3.70
C CYS A 109 12.06 2.97 -2.84
N LEU A 110 10.94 2.52 -3.42
CA LEU A 110 9.89 1.80 -2.70
C LEU A 110 10.43 0.54 -2.00
N ASP A 111 11.34 -0.19 -2.64
CA ASP A 111 11.91 -1.42 -2.06
C ASP A 111 12.77 -1.14 -0.82
N ASP A 112 13.54 -0.05 -0.82
CA ASP A 112 14.31 0.38 0.35
C ASP A 112 13.39 0.78 1.51
N ILE A 113 12.29 1.48 1.20
CA ILE A 113 11.28 1.85 2.19
C ILE A 113 10.67 0.60 2.81
N VAL A 114 10.26 -0.37 1.98
CA VAL A 114 9.66 -1.63 2.44
C VAL A 114 10.65 -2.44 3.28
N SER A 115 11.90 -2.55 2.85
CA SER A 115 12.95 -3.24 3.60
C SER A 115 13.20 -2.59 4.97
N ALA A 116 13.31 -1.26 5.00
CA ALA A 116 13.50 -0.51 6.24
C ALA A 116 12.30 -0.66 7.17
N GLN A 117 11.07 -0.59 6.65
CA GLN A 117 9.86 -0.78 7.44
C GLN A 117 9.78 -2.19 8.02
N ASN A 118 10.08 -3.23 7.24
CA ASN A 118 10.07 -4.61 7.71
C ASN A 118 11.10 -4.82 8.81
N SER A 119 12.33 -4.32 8.61
CA SER A 119 13.39 -4.38 9.62
C SER A 119 12.99 -3.67 10.91
N HIS A 120 12.32 -2.52 10.81
CA HIS A 120 11.82 -1.78 11.96
C HIS A 120 10.69 -2.55 12.67
N ASN A 121 9.75 -3.13 11.92
CA ASN A 121 8.67 -3.95 12.47
C ASN A 121 9.21 -5.14 13.25
N ASP A 122 10.19 -5.86 12.70
CA ASP A 122 10.82 -7.01 13.37
C ASP A 122 11.53 -6.60 14.66
N SER A 123 12.22 -5.45 14.66
CA SER A 123 12.83 -4.88 15.86
C SER A 123 11.79 -4.53 16.92
N VAL A 124 10.69 -3.86 16.54
CA VAL A 124 9.60 -3.49 17.45
C VAL A 124 8.95 -4.73 18.06
N LEU A 125 8.64 -5.74 17.25
CA LEU A 125 8.07 -7.00 17.72
C LEU A 125 9.05 -7.76 18.63
N GLY A 126 10.35 -7.72 18.33
CA GLY A 126 11.40 -8.29 19.19
C GLY A 126 11.39 -7.67 20.59
N VAL A 127 11.33 -6.33 20.67
CA VAL A 127 11.25 -5.61 21.95
C VAL A 127 9.99 -5.99 22.73
N LEU A 128 8.83 -6.08 22.06
CA LEU A 128 7.57 -6.47 22.72
C LEU A 128 7.61 -7.92 23.23
N ARG A 129 8.18 -8.84 22.46
CA ARG A 129 8.34 -10.25 22.87
C ARG A 129 9.25 -10.38 24.08
N GLU A 130 10.38 -9.68 24.09
CA GLU A 130 11.30 -9.71 25.23
C GLU A 130 10.67 -9.11 26.50
N ARG A 131 10.03 -7.95 26.35
CA ARG A 131 9.45 -7.19 27.47
C ARG A 131 8.27 -7.91 28.12
N TYR A 132 7.42 -8.54 27.32
CA TYR A 132 6.17 -9.14 27.79
C TYR A 132 6.14 -10.67 27.73
N ARG A 133 7.21 -11.31 27.23
CA ARG A 133 7.35 -12.77 27.10
C ARG A 133 6.18 -13.42 26.35
N ILE A 134 5.66 -12.72 25.35
CA ILE A 134 4.54 -13.19 24.51
C ILE A 134 5.12 -14.09 23.42
N SER A 135 4.74 -15.38 23.40
CA SER A 135 5.11 -16.34 22.36
C SER A 135 4.29 -16.15 21.09
#